data_AF-A0A938PYP4-F1
#
_entry.id   AF-A0A938PYP4-F1
#
_cell.length_a   1.000
_cell.length_b   1.000
_cell.length_c   1.000
_cell.angle_alpha   90.00
_cell.angle_beta   90.00
_cell.angle_gamma   90.00
#
_symmetry.space_group_name_H-M   'P 1'
#
loop_
_entity.id
_entity.type
_entity.pdbx_description
1 polymer ?
#
loop_
_entity_poly.entity_id
_entity_poly.type
_entity_poly.pdbx_seq_one_letter_code
_entity_poly.pdbx_strand_id
1 'polypeptide(L)'
;MHNFIRLLKTRIAISLVGVAGFFISQTETGSYAEEEYGLDWLFKMRGPIASPPDIVIISIDQASAEILRLPDDPNSWPRTYYAQMVDKINQQQPALLAFNLKRSVCLLCRCGNVKRL
;
A
#
# COMPACT_ATOMS: atom_id res chain seq x y z
N MET A 1 -24.05 -9.77 42.99
CA MET A 1 -23.22 -10.89 42.45
C MET A 1 -23.39 -11.11 40.95
N HIS A 2 -24.61 -11.07 40.39
CA HIS A 2 -24.87 -11.26 38.95
C HIS A 2 -24.16 -10.26 38.01
N ASN A 3 -24.17 -8.96 38.35
CA ASN A 3 -23.53 -7.92 37.52
C ASN A 3 -22.00 -8.05 37.49
N PHE A 4 -21.38 -8.53 38.56
CA PHE A 4 -19.94 -8.75 38.65
C PHE A 4 -19.48 -9.88 37.72
N ILE A 5 -20.23 -10.99 37.69
CA ILE A 5 -19.97 -12.11 36.77
C ILE A 5 -20.18 -11.67 35.32
N ARG A 6 -21.18 -10.83 35.05
CA ARG A 6 -21.44 -10.29 33.70
C ARG A 6 -20.31 -9.38 33.22
N LEU A 7 -19.81 -8.49 34.08
CA LEU A 7 -18.68 -7.61 33.80
C LEU A 7 -17.37 -8.39 33.60
N LEU A 8 -17.13 -9.45 34.39
CA LEU A 8 -15.94 -10.27 34.22
C LEU A 8 -15.95 -10.98 32.86
N LYS A 9 -17.09 -11.54 32.45
CA LYS A 9 -17.25 -12.21 31.16
C LYS A 9 -17.05 -11.25 29.98
N THR A 10 -17.59 -10.04 30.03
CA THR A 10 -17.41 -9.06 28.95
C THR A 10 -15.96 -8.61 28.84
N ARG A 11 -15.27 -8.37 29.96
CA ARG A 11 -13.85 -8.00 29.94
C ARG A 11 -12.97 -9.10 29.35
N ILE A 12 -13.23 -10.35 29.72
CA ILE A 12 -12.51 -11.52 29.16
C ILE A 12 -12.79 -11.61 27.65
N ALA A 13 -14.04 -11.47 27.22
CA ALA A 13 -14.39 -11.53 25.81
C ALA A 13 -13.69 -10.44 24.98
N ILE A 14 -13.70 -9.19 25.45
CA ILE A 14 -13.01 -8.07 24.78
C ILE A 14 -11.50 -8.32 24.71
N SER A 15 -10.90 -8.78 25.82
CA SER A 15 -9.48 -9.10 25.85
C SER A 15 -9.13 -10.22 24.87
N LEU A 16 -9.97 -11.24 24.75
CA LEU A 16 -9.72 -12.38 23.87
C LEU A 16 -9.82 -11.98 22.40
N VAL A 17 -10.78 -11.12 22.04
CA VAL A 17 -10.89 -10.53 20.70
C VAL A 17 -9.66 -9.67 20.37
N GLY A 18 -9.23 -8.80 21.30
CA GLY A 18 -8.05 -7.96 21.09
C GLY A 18 -6.77 -8.78 20.88
N VAL A 19 -6.59 -9.83 21.68
CA VAL A 19 -5.44 -10.75 21.54
C VAL A 19 -5.51 -11.50 20.20
N ALA A 20 -6.69 -12.01 19.82
CA ALA A 20 -6.86 -12.67 18.53
C ALA A 20 -6.56 -11.72 17.35
N GLY A 21 -7.07 -10.48 17.41
CA GLY A 21 -6.78 -9.45 16.41
C GLY A 21 -5.29 -9.13 16.29
N PHE A 22 -4.60 -8.99 17.43
CA PHE A 22 -3.15 -8.79 17.45
C PHE A 22 -2.38 -9.95 16.80
N PHE A 23 -2.77 -11.20 17.07
CA PHE A 23 -2.11 -12.34 16.42
C PHE A 23 -2.41 -12.39 14.91
N ILE A 24 -3.63 -12.04 14.50
CA ILE A 24 -4.01 -11.98 13.08
C ILE A 24 -3.24 -10.88 12.35
N SER A 25 -3.02 -9.71 12.95
CA SER A 25 -2.27 -8.62 12.32
C SER A 25 -0.80 -8.95 12.08
N GLN A 26 -0.25 -9.95 12.78
CA GLN A 26 1.11 -10.44 12.53
C GLN A 26 1.20 -11.43 11.35
N THR A 27 0.06 -11.83 10.77
CA THR A 27 0.02 -12.77 9.64
C THR A 27 -0.02 -12.05 8.29
N GLU A 28 0.55 -12.68 7.25
CA GLU A 28 0.50 -12.16 5.88
C GLU A 28 -0.94 -11.95 5.38
N THR A 29 -1.87 -12.82 5.77
CA THR A 29 -3.30 -12.70 5.45
C THR A 29 -3.93 -11.46 6.07
N GLY A 30 -3.55 -11.11 7.30
CA GLY A 30 -4.01 -9.88 7.96
C GLY A 30 -3.57 -8.65 7.19
N SER A 31 -2.30 -8.58 6.80
CA SER A 31 -1.77 -7.49 5.97
C SER A 31 -2.46 -7.40 4.62
N TYR A 32 -2.69 -8.53 3.95
CA TYR A 32 -3.39 -8.55 2.66
C TYR A 32 -4.83 -8.02 2.78
N ALA A 33 -5.56 -8.42 3.84
CA ALA A 33 -6.91 -7.94 4.07
C ALA A 33 -6.98 -6.43 4.35
N GLU A 34 -6.00 -5.89 5.09
CA GLU A 34 -5.88 -4.44 5.32
C GLU A 34 -5.55 -3.67 4.03
N GLU A 35 -4.65 -4.19 3.19
CA GLU A 35 -4.28 -3.54 1.93
C GLU A 35 -5.43 -3.53 0.92
N GLU A 36 -6.17 -4.63 0.80
CA GLU A 36 -7.24 -4.79 -0.18
C GLU A 36 -8.55 -4.11 0.26
N TYR A 37 -8.95 -4.27 1.52
CA TYR A 37 -10.26 -3.81 2.02
C TYR A 37 -10.15 -2.65 3.01
N GLY A 38 -9.17 -2.70 3.91
CA GLY A 38 -8.98 -1.70 4.96
C GLY A 38 -8.66 -0.32 4.40
N LEU A 39 -7.69 -0.23 3.49
CA LEU A 39 -7.25 1.01 2.88
C LEU A 39 -8.34 1.68 2.03
N ASP A 40 -9.05 0.90 1.21
CA ASP A 40 -10.16 1.43 0.40
C ASP A 40 -11.26 2.01 1.31
N TRP A 41 -11.62 1.30 2.38
CA TRP A 41 -12.59 1.81 3.35
C TRP A 41 -12.09 3.09 4.04
N LEU A 42 -10.83 3.14 4.46
CA LEU A 42 -10.21 4.34 5.06
C LEU A 42 -10.23 5.53 4.11
N PHE A 43 -9.94 5.33 2.82
CA PHE A 43 -9.99 6.41 1.82
C PHE A 43 -11.41 6.87 1.54
N LYS A 44 -12.38 5.96 1.48
CA LYS A 44 -13.81 6.33 1.37
C LYS A 44 -14.29 7.15 2.56
N MET A 45 -13.89 6.76 3.79
CA MET A 45 -14.23 7.51 5.00
C MET A 45 -13.56 8.88 5.07
N ARG A 46 -12.31 9.00 4.58
CA ARG A 46 -11.61 10.27 4.46
C ARG A 46 -12.33 11.23 3.50
N GLY A 47 -12.99 10.68 2.48
CA GLY A 47 -13.65 11.45 1.43
C GLY A 47 -12.69 11.96 0.36
N PRO A 48 -13.24 12.48 -0.76
CA PRO A 48 -12.44 12.95 -1.87
C PRO A 48 -11.64 14.21 -1.51
N ILE A 49 -10.35 14.22 -1.87
CA ILE A 49 -9.49 15.40 -1.78
C ILE A 49 -9.31 15.94 -3.20
N ALA A 50 -9.61 17.22 -3.40
CA ALA A 50 -9.40 17.87 -4.69
C ALA A 50 -7.90 17.85 -5.03
N SER A 51 -7.56 17.32 -6.21
CA SER A 51 -6.20 17.38 -6.71
C SER A 51 -5.84 18.82 -7.05
N PRO A 52 -4.68 19.33 -6.62
CA PRO A 52 -4.18 20.62 -7.09
C PRO A 52 -4.04 20.60 -8.63
N PRO A 53 -4.42 21.68 -9.33
CA PRO A 53 -4.42 21.70 -10.80
C PRO A 53 -3.01 21.67 -11.41
N ASP A 54 -2.01 22.15 -10.66
CA ASP A 54 -0.64 22.33 -11.14
C ASP A 54 0.29 21.14 -10.78
N ILE A 55 -0.26 20.07 -10.20
CA ILE A 55 0.52 18.91 -9.74
C ILE A 55 0.10 17.67 -10.52
N VAL A 56 1.08 17.03 -11.15
CA VAL A 56 0.92 15.73 -11.81
C VAL A 56 1.69 14.67 -11.02
N ILE A 57 0.99 13.61 -10.62
CA ILE A 57 1.59 12.45 -9.98
C ILE A 57 1.78 11.37 -11.04
N ILE A 58 3.03 10.90 -11.19
CA ILE A 58 3.35 9.78 -12.08
C ILE A 58 3.66 8.58 -11.19
N SER A 59 2.81 7.55 -11.25
CA SER A 59 3.03 6.29 -10.53
C SER A 59 3.99 5.38 -11.29
N ILE A 60 4.82 4.64 -10.54
CA ILE A 60 5.56 3.49 -11.05
C ILE A 60 4.97 2.27 -10.35
N ASP A 61 4.10 1.56 -11.07
CA ASP A 61 3.32 0.44 -10.58
C ASP A 61 3.55 -0.83 -11.41
N GLN A 62 2.89 -1.92 -11.02
CA GLN A 62 2.99 -3.20 -11.70
C GLN A 62 2.52 -3.11 -13.16
N ALA A 63 1.48 -2.32 -13.45
CA ALA A 63 1.01 -2.12 -14.82
C ALA A 63 2.09 -1.46 -15.69
N SER A 64 2.82 -0.49 -15.14
CA SER A 64 3.96 0.14 -15.79
C SER A 64 5.08 -0.87 -16.06
N ALA A 65 5.36 -1.77 -15.11
CA ALA A 65 6.34 -2.85 -15.29
C ALA A 65 5.96 -3.78 -16.44
N GLU A 66 4.69 -4.19 -16.50
CA GLU A 66 4.16 -5.07 -17.55
C GLU A 66 4.26 -4.43 -18.94
N ILE A 67 3.85 -3.16 -19.06
CA ILE A 67 3.91 -2.41 -20.33
C ILE A 67 5.35 -2.25 -20.81
N LEU A 68 6.28 -1.96 -19.89
CA LEU A 68 7.70 -1.77 -20.21
C LEU A 68 8.48 -3.10 -20.32
N ARG A 69 7.82 -4.24 -20.02
CA ARG A 69 8.45 -5.58 -19.94
C ARG A 69 9.66 -5.60 -19.00
N LEU A 70 9.52 -4.92 -17.88
CA LEU A 70 10.50 -4.86 -16.79
C LEU A 70 10.04 -5.73 -15.62
N PRO A 71 10.93 -6.09 -14.68
CA PRO A 71 10.53 -6.86 -13.51
C PRO A 71 9.56 -6.06 -12.63
N ASP A 72 8.70 -6.73 -11.88
CA ASP A 72 7.72 -6.07 -11.01
C ASP A 72 8.35 -5.18 -9.93
N ASP A 73 9.57 -5.50 -9.48
CA ASP A 73 10.31 -4.68 -8.51
C ASP A 73 11.04 -3.52 -9.21
N PRO A 74 10.63 -2.25 -8.99
CA PRO A 74 11.27 -1.09 -9.60
C PRO A 74 12.76 -0.95 -9.24
N ASN A 75 13.20 -1.47 -8.09
CA ASN A 75 14.61 -1.41 -7.69
C ASN A 75 15.52 -2.20 -8.62
N SER A 76 14.97 -3.19 -9.32
CA SER A 76 15.70 -4.01 -10.29
C SER A 76 15.79 -3.36 -11.68
N TRP A 77 15.12 -2.23 -11.90
CA TRP A 77 15.09 -1.59 -13.21
C TRP A 77 16.43 -0.93 -13.53
N PRO A 78 16.91 -1.00 -14.78
CA PRO A 78 18.09 -0.27 -15.20
C PRO A 78 17.91 1.24 -14.98
N ARG A 79 18.94 1.89 -14.41
CA ARG A 79 18.94 3.35 -14.17
C ARG A 79 18.65 4.18 -15.43
N THR A 80 18.91 3.62 -16.61
CA THR A 80 18.60 4.23 -17.90
C THR A 80 17.12 4.54 -18.09
N TYR A 81 16.20 3.71 -17.59
CA TYR A 81 14.76 3.98 -17.69
C TYR A 81 14.35 5.20 -16.86
N TYR A 82 14.89 5.32 -15.64
CA TYR A 82 14.69 6.49 -14.79
C TYR A 82 15.26 7.76 -15.42
N ALA A 83 16.45 7.68 -16.03
CA ALA A 83 17.05 8.82 -16.73
C ALA A 83 16.19 9.27 -17.93
N GLN A 84 15.75 8.33 -18.78
CA GLN A 84 14.88 8.63 -19.91
C GLN A 84 13.53 9.23 -19.48
N MET A 85 12.98 8.76 -18.36
CA MET A 85 11.77 9.34 -17.77
C MET A 85 12.00 10.79 -17.34
N VAL A 86 13.09 11.06 -16.61
CA VAL A 86 13.48 12.42 -16.22
C VAL A 86 13.64 13.33 -17.44
N ASP A 87 14.32 12.85 -18.49
CA ASP A 87 14.54 13.62 -19.72
C ASP A 87 13.22 13.98 -20.41
N LYS A 88 12.28 13.02 -20.52
CA LYS A 88 10.95 13.25 -21.10
C LYS A 88 10.12 14.24 -20.28
N ILE A 89 10.19 14.15 -18.95
CA ILE A 89 9.50 15.09 -18.06
C ILE A 89 10.11 16.48 -18.19
N ASN A 90 11.44 16.60 -18.24
CA ASN A 90 12.13 17.88 -18.38
C ASN A 90 11.80 18.61 -19.69
N GLN A 91 11.44 17.89 -20.76
CA GLN A 91 10.93 18.50 -21.99
C GLN A 91 9.64 19.30 -21.79
N GLN A 92 8.86 18.98 -20.74
CA GLN A 92 7.65 19.71 -20.36
C GLN A 92 7.93 20.90 -19.42
N GLN A 93 9.21 21.16 -19.11
CA GLN A 93 9.66 22.28 -18.27
C GLN A 93 8.91 22.42 -16.93
N PRO A 94 8.84 21.36 -16.11
CA PRO A 94 8.19 21.45 -14.80
C PRO A 94 8.94 22.43 -13.90
N ALA A 95 8.20 23.16 -13.07
CA ALA A 95 8.80 24.05 -12.07
C ALA A 95 9.55 23.27 -10.97
N LEU A 96 9.09 22.06 -10.64
CA LEU A 96 9.68 21.18 -9.64
C LEU A 96 9.45 19.71 -10.02
N LEU A 97 10.51 18.90 -9.95
CA LEU A 97 10.44 17.44 -10.05
C LEU A 97 10.89 16.84 -8.72
N ALA A 98 9.98 16.13 -8.04
CA ALA A 98 10.24 15.48 -6.76
C ALA A 98 10.11 13.96 -6.88
N PHE A 99 11.09 13.24 -6.36
CA PHE A 99 11.07 11.77 -6.30
C PHE A 99 10.66 11.29 -4.92
N ASN A 100 9.64 10.44 -4.86
CA ASN A 100 9.30 9.72 -3.65
C ASN A 100 10.11 8.41 -3.60
N LEU A 101 11.30 8.47 -3.00
CA LEU A 101 12.16 7.30 -2.83
C LEU A 101 11.74 6.52 -1.59
N LYS A 102 10.93 5.46 -1.78
CA LYS A 102 10.74 4.45 -0.73
C LYS A 102 11.85 3.42 -0.84
N ARG A 103 12.73 3.34 0.16
CA ARG A 103 13.71 2.24 0.22
C ARG A 103 13.01 0.97 0.66
N SER A 104 12.55 0.16 -0.29
CA SER A 104 12.06 -1.19 -0.02
C SER A 104 13.27 -2.11 0.22
N VAL A 105 13.53 -2.46 1.47
CA VAL A 105 14.28 -3.68 1.78
C VAL A 105 13.35 -4.84 1.43
N CYS A 106 13.48 -5.34 0.21
CA CYS A 106 12.72 -6.48 -0.27
C CYS A 106 13.36 -7.75 0.30
N LEU A 107 12.82 -8.27 1.41
CA LEU A 107 13.20 -9.59 1.92
C LEU A 107 12.08 -10.63 1.75
N LEU A 108 10.82 -10.23 1.57
CA LEU A 108 9.68 -11.17 1.46
C LEU A 108 8.52 -10.56 0.64
N CYS A 109 8.72 -10.24 -0.63
CA CYS A 109 7.59 -10.04 -1.54
C CYS A 109 7.45 -11.28 -2.42
N ARG A 110 6.75 -12.30 -1.89
CA ARG A 110 6.30 -13.43 -2.68
C ARG A 110 5.00 -13.01 -3.34
N CYS A 111 5.09 -12.48 -4.56
CA CYS A 111 3.95 -12.18 -5.41
C CYS A 111 3.30 -13.52 -5.83
N GLY A 112 2.35 -13.98 -5.03
CA GLY A 112 1.55 -15.16 -5.32
C GLY A 112 0.46 -14.82 -6.31
N ASN A 113 0.64 -15.23 -7.57
CA ASN A 113 -0.40 -15.65 -8.52
C ASN A 113 -1.78 -14.96 -8.36
N VAL A 114 -1.87 -13.67 -8.68
CA VAL A 114 -3.17 -13.04 -8.92
C VAL A 114 -3.64 -13.46 -10.31
N LYS A 115 -4.43 -14.53 -10.35
CA LYS A 115 -5.23 -14.87 -11.53
C LYS A 115 -6.26 -13.76 -11.76
N ARG A 116 -5.99 -12.97 -12.78
CA ARG A 116 -6.92 -12.30 -13.70
C ARG A 116 -8.38 -12.77 -13.55
N LEU A 117 -9.25 -11.90 -13.06
CA LEU A 117 -10.68 -11.80 -13.38
C LEU A 117 -11.05 -10.32 -13.49
#